data_AF-A0A543BBL3-F1
#
_entry.id   AF-A0A543BBL3-F1
#
_cell.length_a   1.000
_cell.length_b   1.000
_cell.length_c   1.000
_cell.angle_alpha   90.00
_cell.angle_beta   90.00
_cell.angle_gamma   90.00
#
_symmetry.space_group_name_H-M   'P 1'
#
loop_
_entity.id
_entity.type
_entity.pdbx_description
1 polymer ?
#
loop_
_entity_poly.entity_id
_entity_poly.type
_entity_poly.pdbx_seq_one_letter_code
_entity_poly.pdbx_strand_id
1 'polypeptide(L)'
;MNSTTVSPPSRVRRRRRIVLTVVGLIAAVIVAFAVQQSLAAASAAVPSGQGTATGEAMPSGAIDGSVVAPSEVDGVIRDGDQPTVFDVDRVAVSKLDPALLAALQRAATDAADSGVTFLVNSGWRSPVLQDRMLQDAISHYGSEAEAARWVASSTTSAHVSGDAVDLGPLPTLDWLAQHGADYGLCQIYGNESWHYELRPEAAAQGCPQMYNDPTEDPRMQR
;
A
#
# COMPACT_ATOMS: atom_id res chain seq x y z
N MET A 1 50.81 -33.93 3.16
CA MET A 1 49.72 -34.42 2.30
C MET A 1 48.39 -34.07 2.97
N ASN A 2 47.62 -33.17 2.36
CA ASN A 2 46.16 -33.26 2.16
C ASN A 2 45.64 -31.91 1.66
N SER A 3 45.53 -31.78 0.34
CA SER A 3 44.77 -30.71 -0.30
C SER A 3 43.33 -31.19 -0.45
N THR A 4 42.40 -30.60 0.31
CA THR A 4 40.97 -30.89 0.18
C THR A 4 40.40 -30.00 -0.92
N THR A 5 40.10 -30.58 -2.08
CA THR A 5 39.43 -29.91 -3.20
C THR A 5 37.92 -29.83 -2.93
N VAL A 6 37.42 -28.62 -2.63
CA VAL A 6 35.98 -28.35 -2.57
C VAL A 6 35.46 -28.15 -3.99
N SER A 7 34.64 -29.09 -4.48
CA SER A 7 34.00 -28.98 -5.79
C SER A 7 32.85 -27.96 -5.77
N PRO A 8 32.76 -27.04 -6.74
CA PRO A 8 31.65 -26.10 -6.80
C PRO A 8 30.34 -26.81 -7.18
N PRO A 9 29.18 -26.35 -6.65
CA PRO A 9 27.90 -26.97 -6.92
C PRO A 9 27.54 -26.89 -8.41
N SER A 10 27.00 -27.99 -8.95
CA SER A 10 26.66 -28.09 -10.38
C SER A 10 25.60 -27.07 -10.80
N ARG A 11 25.83 -26.43 -11.96
CA ARG A 11 24.96 -25.37 -12.54
C ARG A 11 23.48 -25.79 -12.66
N VAL A 12 23.22 -27.09 -12.78
CA VAL A 12 21.88 -27.69 -12.86
C VAL A 12 21.12 -27.58 -11.52
N ARG A 13 21.80 -27.75 -10.37
CA ARG A 13 21.18 -27.59 -9.04
C ARG A 13 20.82 -26.13 -8.76
N ARG A 14 21.65 -25.18 -9.22
CA ARG A 14 21.38 -23.74 -9.07
C ARG A 14 20.18 -23.29 -9.91
N ARG A 15 20.07 -23.77 -11.16
CA ARG A 15 18.90 -23.49 -12.02
C ARG A 15 17.61 -24.10 -11.48
N ARG A 16 17.63 -25.33 -10.96
CA ARG A 16 16.44 -25.95 -10.33
C ARG A 16 15.96 -25.18 -9.10
N ARG A 17 16.87 -24.67 -8.26
CA ARG A 17 16.50 -23.86 -7.10
C ARG A 17 15.83 -22.54 -7.50
N ILE A 18 16.37 -21.85 -8.50
CA ILE A 18 15.80 -20.59 -9.02
C ILE A 18 14.40 -20.81 -9.61
N VAL A 19 14.21 -21.88 -10.40
CA VAL A 19 12.90 -22.21 -10.97
C VAL A 19 11.88 -22.55 -9.89
N LEU A 20 12.26 -23.29 -8.85
CA LEU A 20 11.35 -23.61 -7.73
C LEU A 20 10.97 -22.37 -6.90
N THR A 21 11.89 -21.43 -6.68
CA THR A 21 11.57 -20.16 -6.00
C THR A 21 10.66 -19.26 -6.83
N VAL A 22 10.87 -19.18 -8.14
CA VAL A 22 10.01 -18.38 -9.03
C VAL A 22 8.61 -18.99 -9.15
N VAL A 23 8.49 -20.31 -9.27
CA VAL A 23 7.19 -21.00 -9.27
C VAL A 23 6.47 -20.85 -7.92
N GLY A 24 7.20 -20.90 -6.81
CA GLY A 24 6.63 -20.65 -5.48
C GLY A 24 6.08 -19.23 -5.31
N LEU A 25 6.82 -18.22 -5.78
CA LEU A 25 6.38 -16.82 -5.74
C LEU A 25 5.16 -16.58 -6.65
N ILE A 26 5.15 -17.15 -7.86
CA ILE A 26 4.00 -17.06 -8.77
C ILE A 26 2.77 -17.74 -8.17
N ALA A 27 2.92 -18.92 -7.54
CA ALA A 27 1.82 -19.59 -6.85
C ALA A 27 1.29 -18.77 -5.66
N ALA A 28 2.16 -18.13 -4.89
CA ALA A 28 1.76 -17.25 -3.78
C ALA A 28 0.97 -16.02 -4.28
N VAL A 29 1.41 -15.39 -5.38
CA VAL A 29 0.70 -14.26 -6.01
C VAL A 29 -0.66 -14.69 -6.57
N ILE A 30 -0.75 -15.87 -7.22
CA ILE A 30 -2.03 -16.39 -7.74
C ILE A 30 -3.01 -16.71 -6.60
N VAL A 31 -2.53 -17.28 -5.48
CA VAL A 31 -3.38 -17.55 -4.31
C VAL A 31 -3.84 -16.24 -3.67
N ALA A 32 -2.96 -15.25 -3.52
CA ALA A 32 -3.34 -13.92 -2.99
C ALA A 32 -4.41 -13.25 -3.88
N PHE A 33 -4.26 -13.31 -5.20
CA PHE A 33 -5.22 -12.75 -6.15
C PHE A 33 -6.56 -13.50 -6.14
N ALA A 34 -6.55 -14.83 -5.96
CA ALA A 34 -7.77 -15.65 -5.86
C ALA A 34 -8.54 -15.41 -4.55
N VAL A 35 -7.86 -15.15 -3.44
CA VAL A 35 -8.49 -14.76 -2.16
C VAL A 35 -9.17 -13.40 -2.29
N GLN A 36 -8.54 -12.44 -2.96
CA GLN A 36 -9.10 -11.10 -3.18
C GLN A 36 -10.37 -11.12 -4.04
N GLN A 37 -10.42 -11.97 -5.06
CA GLN A 37 -11.62 -12.17 -5.91
C GLN A 37 -12.78 -12.86 -5.17
N SER A 38 -12.49 -13.68 -4.16
CA SER A 38 -13.50 -14.49 -3.45
C SER A 38 -14.27 -13.68 -2.41
N LEU A 39 -13.67 -12.64 -1.80
CA LEU A 39 -14.36 -11.72 -0.89
C LEU A 39 -15.37 -10.82 -1.62
N ALA A 40 -15.14 -10.52 -2.91
CA ALA A 40 -16.04 -9.71 -3.72
C ALA A 40 -17.36 -10.44 -4.09
N ALA A 41 -17.31 -11.76 -4.28
CA ALA A 41 -18.48 -12.55 -4.66
C ALA A 41 -19.46 -12.80 -3.50
N ALA A 42 -18.97 -12.85 -2.25
CA ALA A 42 -19.82 -13.06 -1.07
C ALA A 42 -20.71 -11.85 -0.75
N SER A 43 -20.30 -10.65 -1.14
CA SER A 43 -21.03 -9.39 -0.91
C SER A 43 -22.17 -9.14 -1.89
N ALA A 44 -22.28 -9.94 -2.96
CA ALA A 44 -23.27 -9.75 -4.03
C ALA A 44 -24.57 -10.55 -3.85
N ALA A 45 -24.68 -11.39 -2.82
CA ALA A 45 -25.82 -12.28 -2.63
C ALA A 45 -26.68 -11.91 -1.40
N VAL A 46 -27.37 -10.77 -1.46
CA VAL A 46 -28.53 -10.50 -0.58
C VAL A 46 -29.76 -10.26 -1.46
N PRO A 47 -30.71 -11.20 -1.56
CA PRO A 47 -31.97 -10.98 -2.25
C PRO A 47 -32.88 -10.10 -1.39
N SER A 48 -33.33 -8.97 -1.93
CA SER A 48 -34.43 -8.19 -1.36
C SER A 48 -35.75 -8.92 -1.59
N GLY A 49 -36.37 -9.43 -0.53
CA GLY A 49 -37.71 -10.04 -0.57
C GLY A 49 -38.58 -9.53 0.57
N GLN A 50 -39.59 -8.73 0.24
CA GLN A 50 -40.68 -8.33 1.14
C GLN A 50 -41.57 -9.53 1.49
N GLY A 51 -41.94 -9.69 2.76
CA GLY A 51 -42.91 -10.69 3.23
C GLY A 51 -43.30 -10.52 4.70
N THR A 52 -44.59 -10.34 4.93
CA THR A 52 -45.36 -9.87 6.09
C THR A 52 -45.33 -10.75 7.38
N ALA A 53 -45.22 -10.06 8.52
CA ALA A 53 -45.90 -10.19 9.83
C ALA A 53 -45.77 -11.41 10.81
N THR A 54 -45.66 -10.97 12.08
CA THR A 54 -46.00 -11.58 13.40
C THR A 54 -44.95 -12.43 14.13
N GLY A 55 -44.55 -11.94 15.31
CA GLY A 55 -43.78 -12.69 16.32
C GLY A 55 -43.14 -11.79 17.37
N GLU A 56 -43.82 -11.65 18.52
CA GLU A 56 -43.36 -11.34 19.88
C GLU A 56 -42.10 -10.47 20.09
N ALA A 57 -42.30 -9.34 20.78
CA ALA A 57 -41.24 -8.46 21.26
C ALA A 57 -40.40 -9.09 22.40
N MET A 58 -39.09 -9.11 22.21
CA MET A 58 -38.08 -9.27 23.26
C MET A 58 -37.23 -7.99 23.31
N PRO A 59 -37.06 -7.31 24.45
CA PRO A 59 -36.24 -6.12 24.52
C PRO A 59 -34.77 -6.53 24.59
N SER A 60 -34.13 -6.69 23.44
CA SER A 60 -32.67 -6.70 23.37
C SER A 60 -32.21 -5.26 23.28
N GLY A 61 -31.59 -4.75 24.34
CA GLY A 61 -30.92 -3.46 24.33
C GLY A 61 -29.86 -3.44 23.24
N ALA A 62 -30.20 -2.83 22.12
CA ALA A 62 -29.25 -2.50 21.07
C ALA A 62 -28.37 -1.37 21.58
N ILE A 63 -27.17 -1.73 22.03
CA ILE A 63 -26.02 -0.84 21.94
C ILE A 63 -25.80 -0.62 20.45
N ASP A 64 -26.30 0.51 19.96
CA ASP A 64 -26.08 1.02 18.61
C ASP A 64 -24.60 1.39 18.46
N GLY A 65 -23.80 0.36 18.19
CA GLY A 65 -22.38 0.46 17.90
C GLY A 65 -22.13 -0.05 16.49
N SER A 66 -22.89 0.43 15.51
CA SER A 66 -22.55 0.20 14.11
C SER A 66 -21.26 0.99 13.83
N VAL A 67 -20.11 0.31 13.92
CA VAL A 67 -18.84 0.85 13.45
C VAL A 67 -19.00 1.05 11.95
N VAL A 68 -19.28 2.29 11.54
CA VAL A 68 -19.42 2.65 10.12
C VAL A 68 -18.10 2.29 9.43
N ALA A 69 -18.18 1.47 8.39
CA ALA A 69 -17.02 1.09 7.61
C ALA A 69 -16.38 2.34 6.97
N PRO A 70 -15.03 2.44 6.91
CA PRO A 70 -14.36 3.54 6.24
C PRO A 70 -14.86 3.76 4.82
N SER A 71 -14.95 5.02 4.40
CA SER A 71 -15.45 5.40 3.08
C SER A 71 -14.56 6.44 2.40
N GLU A 72 -15.00 7.06 1.31
CA GLU A 72 -14.22 8.10 0.62
C GLU A 72 -13.83 9.26 1.54
N VAL A 73 -14.67 9.62 2.53
CA VAL A 73 -14.33 10.70 3.48
C VAL A 73 -13.12 10.36 4.36
N ASP A 74 -12.83 9.07 4.49
CA ASP A 74 -11.68 8.52 5.19
C ASP A 74 -10.45 8.33 4.28
N GLY A 75 -10.56 8.67 2.99
CA GLY A 75 -9.48 8.48 2.01
C GLY A 75 -9.48 7.11 1.33
N VAL A 76 -10.57 6.34 1.43
CA VAL A 76 -10.72 5.09 0.67
C VAL A 76 -10.83 5.39 -0.83
N ILE A 77 -10.01 4.71 -1.63
CA ILE A 77 -10.14 4.62 -3.09
C ILE A 77 -10.80 3.26 -3.39
N ARG A 78 -11.91 3.26 -4.14
CA ARG A 78 -12.67 2.02 -4.37
C ARG A 78 -12.00 1.15 -5.43
N ASP A 79 -12.25 -0.15 -5.37
CA ASP A 79 -11.78 -1.08 -6.39
C ASP A 79 -12.26 -0.66 -7.79
N GLY A 80 -11.31 -0.56 -8.72
CA GLY A 80 -11.55 -0.11 -10.09
C GLY A 80 -11.46 1.41 -10.30
N ASP A 81 -11.48 2.21 -9.23
CA ASP A 81 -11.12 3.62 -9.32
C ASP A 81 -9.61 3.75 -9.58
N GLN A 82 -9.24 4.68 -10.46
CA GLN A 82 -7.86 4.95 -10.84
C GLN A 82 -7.59 6.45 -10.79
N PRO A 83 -7.64 7.07 -9.60
CA PRO A 83 -7.38 8.48 -9.47
C PRO A 83 -5.91 8.77 -9.78
N THR A 84 -5.67 9.92 -10.37
CA THR A 84 -4.37 10.51 -10.63
C THR A 84 -4.04 11.54 -9.57
N VAL A 85 -2.80 12.03 -9.58
CA VAL A 85 -2.35 13.15 -8.74
C VAL A 85 -3.03 14.48 -9.09
N PHE A 86 -3.87 14.53 -10.12
CA PHE A 86 -4.65 15.70 -10.52
C PHE A 86 -6.11 15.66 -10.05
N ASP A 87 -6.60 14.52 -9.56
CA ASP A 87 -8.00 14.34 -9.11
C ASP A 87 -8.20 14.89 -7.69
N VAL A 88 -8.04 16.21 -7.56
CA VAL A 88 -8.11 16.96 -6.29
C VAL A 88 -9.52 17.10 -5.72
N ASP A 89 -10.53 16.53 -6.36
CA ASP A 89 -11.87 16.33 -5.81
C ASP A 89 -11.93 15.09 -4.90
N ARG A 90 -10.98 14.14 -5.05
CA ARG A 90 -10.85 12.96 -4.19
C ARG A 90 -10.17 13.31 -2.88
N VAL A 91 -10.75 12.90 -1.77
CA VAL A 91 -10.22 13.16 -0.41
C VAL A 91 -8.81 12.58 -0.23
N ALA A 92 -8.52 11.42 -0.81
CA ALA A 92 -7.19 10.81 -0.77
C ALA A 92 -6.12 11.68 -1.43
N VAL A 93 -6.47 12.52 -2.40
CA VAL A 93 -5.52 13.40 -3.10
C VAL A 93 -5.51 14.80 -2.50
N SER A 94 -6.70 15.34 -2.21
CA SER A 94 -6.87 16.74 -1.78
C SER A 94 -6.34 17.05 -0.38
N LYS A 95 -6.17 16.02 0.45
CA LYS A 95 -5.60 16.14 1.81
C LYS A 95 -4.11 15.77 1.89
N LEU A 96 -3.45 15.50 0.76
CA LEU A 96 -1.99 15.43 0.75
C LEU A 96 -1.39 16.78 1.14
N ASP A 97 -0.19 16.76 1.71
CA ASP A 97 0.58 17.97 1.95
C ASP A 97 0.69 18.76 0.62
N PRO A 98 0.40 20.07 0.61
CA PRO A 98 0.39 20.85 -0.62
C PRO A 98 1.72 20.86 -1.37
N ALA A 99 2.85 20.79 -0.66
CA ALA A 99 4.16 20.76 -1.30
C ALA A 99 4.44 19.39 -1.93
N LEU A 100 4.04 18.30 -1.25
CA LEU A 100 4.07 16.95 -1.83
C LEU A 100 3.20 16.87 -3.09
N LEU A 101 1.94 17.32 -3.01
CA LEU A 101 1.03 17.30 -4.15
C LEU A 101 1.58 18.12 -5.34
N ALA A 102 2.14 19.30 -5.07
CA ALA A 102 2.75 20.11 -6.12
C ALA A 102 3.97 19.43 -6.76
N ALA A 103 4.79 18.72 -5.98
CA ALA A 103 5.93 17.95 -6.51
C ALA A 103 5.45 16.78 -7.38
N LEU A 104 4.44 16.04 -6.93
CA LEU A 104 3.81 14.95 -7.68
C LEU A 104 3.23 15.43 -9.01
N GLN A 105 2.54 16.55 -9.02
CA GLN A 105 1.93 17.10 -10.24
C GLN A 105 2.98 17.58 -11.25
N ARG A 106 4.10 18.16 -10.79
CA ARG A 106 5.23 18.49 -11.69
C ARG A 106 5.85 17.23 -12.29
N ALA A 107 6.16 16.24 -11.44
CA ALA A 107 6.73 14.97 -11.89
C ALA A 107 5.79 14.25 -12.88
N ALA A 108 4.50 14.18 -12.58
CA ALA A 108 3.51 13.54 -13.45
C ALA A 108 3.33 14.27 -14.79
N THR A 109 3.48 15.60 -14.80
CA THR A 109 3.43 16.39 -16.05
C THR A 109 4.59 16.01 -16.97
N ASP A 110 5.81 15.95 -16.42
CA ASP A 110 7.01 15.62 -17.22
C ASP A 110 7.04 14.13 -17.60
N ALA A 111 6.54 13.25 -16.73
CA ALA A 111 6.41 11.82 -17.02
C ALA A 111 5.41 11.51 -18.14
N ALA A 112 4.40 12.38 -18.35
CA ALA A 112 3.40 12.22 -19.39
C ALA A 112 4.00 12.26 -20.80
N ASP A 113 5.09 13.02 -21.01
CA ASP A 113 5.82 13.05 -22.28
C ASP A 113 6.44 11.68 -22.63
N SER A 114 6.63 10.83 -21.63
CA SER A 114 7.08 9.44 -21.78
C SER A 114 5.92 8.42 -21.74
N GLY A 115 4.66 8.90 -21.76
CA GLY A 115 3.47 8.05 -21.70
C GLY A 115 3.23 7.41 -20.33
N VAL A 116 3.83 7.95 -19.27
CA VAL A 116 3.67 7.45 -17.89
C VAL A 116 2.60 8.26 -17.17
N THR A 117 1.64 7.58 -16.54
CA THR A 117 0.55 8.21 -15.77
C THR A 117 0.63 7.80 -14.31
N PHE A 118 0.71 8.78 -13.42
CA PHE A 118 0.79 8.54 -11.99
C PHE A 118 -0.61 8.26 -11.44
N LEU A 119 -0.88 7.00 -11.11
CA LEU A 119 -2.08 6.59 -10.39
C LEU A 119 -1.79 6.55 -8.90
N VAL A 120 -2.73 7.08 -8.12
CA VAL A 120 -2.70 7.06 -6.66
C VAL A 120 -3.42 5.79 -6.20
N ASN A 121 -2.67 4.85 -5.65
CA ASN A 121 -3.23 3.64 -5.04
C ASN A 121 -3.73 3.92 -3.62
N SER A 122 -3.04 4.80 -2.90
CA SER A 122 -3.41 5.25 -1.55
C SER A 122 -2.75 6.61 -1.30
N GLY A 123 -3.54 7.61 -0.90
CA GLY A 123 -3.04 8.95 -0.61
C GLY A 123 -3.21 9.27 0.87
N TRP A 124 -3.77 10.42 1.19
CA TRP A 124 -4.18 10.71 2.56
C TRP A 124 -5.21 9.70 3.06
N ARG A 125 -5.09 9.29 4.32
CA ARG A 125 -6.02 8.38 5.00
C ARG A 125 -6.38 8.91 6.39
N SER A 126 -7.62 8.70 6.82
CA SER A 126 -8.03 9.04 8.19
C SER A 126 -7.37 8.12 9.22
N PRO A 127 -7.20 8.56 10.48
CA PRO A 127 -6.76 7.69 11.58
C PRO A 127 -7.61 6.42 11.70
N VAL A 128 -8.94 6.52 11.50
CA VAL A 128 -9.87 5.38 11.59
C VAL A 128 -9.59 4.35 10.49
N LEU A 129 -9.37 4.80 9.25
CA LEU A 129 -8.98 3.90 8.16
C LEU A 129 -7.62 3.26 8.43
N GLN A 130 -6.65 4.04 8.93
CA GLN A 130 -5.32 3.52 9.26
C GLN A 130 -5.38 2.45 10.36
N ASP A 131 -6.14 2.68 11.43
CA ASP A 131 -6.32 1.71 12.50
C ASP A 131 -6.98 0.43 11.98
N ARG A 132 -7.99 0.56 11.11
CA ARG A 132 -8.62 -0.60 10.47
C ARG A 132 -7.60 -1.42 9.66
N MET A 133 -6.78 -0.76 8.85
CA MET A 133 -5.75 -1.42 8.05
C MET A 133 -4.69 -2.11 8.92
N LEU A 134 -4.32 -1.52 10.06
CA LEU A 134 -3.41 -2.15 11.02
C LEU A 134 -4.03 -3.41 11.62
N GLN A 135 -5.31 -3.37 12.02
CA GLN A 135 -6.01 -4.55 12.55
C GLN A 135 -6.13 -5.67 11.51
N ASP A 136 -6.40 -5.32 10.26
CA ASP A 136 -6.46 -6.28 9.15
C ASP A 136 -5.06 -6.88 8.88
N ALA A 137 -4.00 -6.08 8.96
CA ALA A 137 -2.61 -6.56 8.84
C ALA A 137 -2.21 -7.47 10.01
N ILE A 138 -2.55 -7.14 11.25
CA ILE A 138 -2.31 -8.01 12.42
C ILE A 138 -3.01 -9.35 12.24
N SER A 139 -4.26 -9.33 11.76
CA SER A 139 -5.03 -10.54 11.49
C SER A 139 -4.39 -11.39 10.38
N HIS A 140 -3.84 -10.74 9.37
CA HIS A 140 -3.18 -11.40 8.24
C HIS A 140 -1.81 -12.00 8.60
N TYR A 141 -0.95 -11.21 9.27
CA TYR A 141 0.43 -11.57 9.59
C TYR A 141 0.59 -12.28 10.94
N GLY A 142 -0.45 -12.30 11.75
CA GLY A 142 -0.52 -13.05 13.01
C GLY A 142 0.12 -12.36 14.23
N SER A 143 0.72 -11.19 14.07
CA SER A 143 1.23 -10.38 15.19
C SER A 143 1.38 -8.91 14.82
N GLU A 144 1.33 -8.04 15.83
CA GLU A 144 1.68 -6.61 15.68
C GLU A 144 3.11 -6.42 15.16
N ALA A 145 4.05 -7.23 15.65
CA ALA A 145 5.46 -7.13 15.25
C ALA A 145 5.66 -7.40 13.75
N GLU A 146 4.99 -8.40 13.19
CA GLU A 146 5.09 -8.69 11.75
C GLU A 146 4.27 -7.68 10.92
N ALA A 147 3.11 -7.25 11.42
CA ALA A 147 2.28 -6.25 10.74
C ALA A 147 2.96 -4.88 10.66
N ALA A 148 3.74 -4.49 11.68
CA ALA A 148 4.48 -3.22 11.73
C ALA A 148 5.51 -3.06 10.61
N ARG A 149 5.88 -4.15 9.92
CA ARG A 149 6.77 -4.13 8.75
C ARG A 149 6.06 -3.69 7.45
N TRP A 150 4.74 -3.48 7.51
CA TRP A 150 3.91 -3.17 6.34
C TRP A 150 2.89 -2.06 6.61
N VAL A 151 2.43 -1.92 7.86
CA VAL A 151 1.38 -0.96 8.22
C VAL A 151 1.75 -0.25 9.52
N ALA A 152 1.95 1.06 9.41
CA ALA A 152 2.16 1.94 10.57
C ALA A 152 0.89 2.14 11.40
N SER A 153 1.06 2.58 12.65
CA SER A 153 -0.04 3.05 13.50
C SER A 153 -0.68 4.33 12.94
N SER A 154 -1.90 4.65 13.36
CA SER A 154 -2.54 5.94 13.06
C SER A 154 -1.79 7.16 13.59
N THR A 155 -0.95 6.99 14.62
CA THR A 155 -0.17 8.10 15.21
C THR A 155 1.11 8.39 14.43
N THR A 156 1.65 7.38 13.74
CA THR A 156 2.97 7.47 13.09
C THR A 156 2.92 7.43 11.56
N SER A 157 1.78 7.01 10.97
CA SER A 157 1.63 6.91 9.52
C SER A 157 1.73 8.27 8.81
N ALA A 158 2.65 8.36 7.85
CA ALA A 158 2.80 9.53 6.99
C ALA A 158 1.58 9.75 6.07
N HIS A 159 0.77 8.72 5.79
CA HIS A 159 -0.49 8.90 5.07
C HIS A 159 -1.52 9.66 5.89
N VAL A 160 -1.48 9.54 7.23
CA VAL A 160 -2.41 10.23 8.12
C VAL A 160 -2.09 11.72 8.19
N SER A 161 -0.81 12.08 8.18
CA SER A 161 -0.37 13.48 8.10
C SER A 161 -0.46 14.08 6.70
N GLY A 162 -0.65 13.24 5.66
CA GLY A 162 -0.67 13.67 4.26
C GLY A 162 0.73 13.78 3.63
N ASP A 163 1.77 13.32 4.32
CA ASP A 163 3.17 13.44 3.90
C ASP A 163 3.65 12.27 3.02
N ALA A 164 2.77 11.30 2.72
CA ALA A 164 3.07 10.14 1.89
C ALA A 164 1.97 9.82 0.87
N VAL A 165 2.39 9.17 -0.22
CA VAL A 165 1.52 8.63 -1.26
C VAL A 165 2.04 7.28 -1.75
N ASP A 166 1.12 6.36 -1.98
CA ASP A 166 1.35 5.09 -2.65
C ASP A 166 0.96 5.21 -4.12
N LEU A 167 1.93 5.01 -5.01
CA LEU A 167 1.76 5.21 -6.45
C LEU A 167 1.79 3.90 -7.23
N GLY A 168 1.28 3.96 -8.45
CA GLY A 168 1.37 2.92 -9.46
C GLY A 168 1.02 3.47 -10.85
N PRO A 169 0.95 2.61 -11.87
CA PRO A 169 1.41 1.22 -11.92
C PRO A 169 2.94 1.10 -12.00
N LEU A 170 3.49 -0.10 -12.26
CA LEU A 170 4.95 -0.33 -12.37
C LEU A 170 5.72 0.69 -13.24
N PRO A 171 5.22 1.14 -14.41
CA PRO A 171 5.86 2.21 -15.17
C PRO A 171 6.06 3.52 -14.40
N THR A 172 5.13 3.88 -13.51
CA THR A 172 5.26 5.04 -12.62
C THR A 172 6.42 4.85 -11.65
N LEU A 173 6.52 3.65 -11.06
CA LEU A 173 7.57 3.33 -10.10
C LEU A 173 8.95 3.31 -10.76
N ASP A 174 9.05 2.75 -11.97
CA ASP A 174 10.28 2.74 -12.76
C ASP A 174 10.74 4.17 -13.13
N TRP A 175 9.79 5.02 -13.54
CA TRP A 175 10.08 6.42 -13.84
C TRP A 175 10.54 7.18 -12.59
N LEU A 176 9.84 7.01 -11.46
CA LEU A 176 10.20 7.64 -10.19
C LEU A 176 11.53 7.16 -9.62
N ALA A 177 11.90 5.89 -9.84
CA ALA A 177 13.21 5.39 -9.45
C ALA A 177 14.36 6.09 -10.21
N GLN A 178 14.10 6.56 -11.43
CA GLN A 178 15.09 7.24 -12.28
C GLN A 178 15.08 8.76 -12.11
N HIS A 179 13.90 9.35 -11.90
CA HIS A 179 13.69 10.80 -11.97
C HIS A 179 13.13 11.42 -10.68
N GLY A 180 12.63 10.62 -9.74
CA GLY A 180 11.90 11.11 -8.58
C GLY A 180 12.70 12.09 -7.72
N ALA A 181 14.00 11.85 -7.57
CA ALA A 181 14.90 12.71 -6.79
C ALA A 181 14.91 14.16 -7.30
N ASP A 182 14.81 14.39 -8.62
CA ASP A 182 14.80 15.73 -9.23
C ASP A 182 13.59 16.58 -8.76
N TYR A 183 12.52 15.92 -8.31
CA TYR A 183 11.31 16.55 -7.78
C TYR A 183 11.22 16.51 -6.26
N GLY A 184 12.23 15.93 -5.59
CA GLY A 184 12.18 15.64 -4.16
C GLY A 184 11.34 14.42 -3.80
N LEU A 185 10.91 13.59 -4.75
CA LEU A 185 10.06 12.44 -4.50
C LEU A 185 10.92 11.20 -4.27
N CYS A 186 10.92 10.69 -3.05
CA CYS A 186 11.80 9.60 -2.65
C CYS A 186 11.02 8.40 -2.13
N GLN A 187 11.38 7.21 -2.63
CA GLN A 187 11.02 5.96 -1.99
C GLN A 187 11.68 5.91 -0.60
N ILE A 188 10.91 5.60 0.43
CA ILE A 188 11.40 5.61 1.83
C ILE A 188 11.73 4.22 2.35
N TYR A 189 10.92 3.21 1.97
CA TYR A 189 11.08 1.83 2.44
C TYR A 189 11.43 0.90 1.29
N GLY A 190 12.49 0.11 1.44
CA GLY A 190 12.99 -0.80 0.41
C GLY A 190 12.03 -1.93 0.07
N ASN A 191 11.17 -2.33 1.01
CA ASN A 191 10.10 -3.32 0.80
C ASN A 191 8.82 -2.73 0.18
N GLU A 192 8.72 -1.41 0.03
CA GLU A 192 7.53 -0.71 -0.47
C GLU A 192 7.91 0.21 -1.63
N SER A 193 8.15 -0.38 -2.81
CA SER A 193 8.53 0.37 -4.02
C SER A 193 7.48 1.39 -4.49
N TRP A 194 6.29 1.34 -3.91
CA TRP A 194 5.17 2.23 -4.20
C TRP A 194 5.08 3.43 -3.24
N HIS A 195 5.72 3.41 -2.07
CA HIS A 195 5.58 4.43 -1.02
C HIS A 195 6.58 5.58 -1.23
N TYR A 196 6.08 6.76 -1.55
CA TYR A 196 6.88 7.97 -1.78
C TYR A 196 6.53 9.08 -0.80
N GLU A 197 7.56 9.80 -0.36
CA GLU A 197 7.44 11.02 0.45
C GLU A 197 8.27 12.15 -0.16
N LEU A 198 7.95 13.40 0.22
CA LEU A 198 8.73 14.56 -0.18
C LEU A 198 10.00 14.70 0.67
N ARG A 199 11.13 14.88 0.00
CA ARG A 199 12.45 15.21 0.53
C ARG A 199 13.01 16.36 -0.32
N PRO A 200 12.69 17.63 0.00
CA PRO A 200 13.01 18.77 -0.86
C PRO A 200 14.49 18.86 -1.24
N GLU A 201 15.38 18.40 -0.36
CA GLU A 201 16.83 18.41 -0.56
C GLU A 201 17.30 17.39 -1.60
N ALA A 202 16.47 16.40 -1.95
CA ALA A 202 16.87 15.30 -2.83
C ALA A 202 17.20 15.75 -4.26
N ALA A 203 16.64 16.86 -4.73
CA ALA A 203 17.00 17.42 -6.03
C ALA A 203 18.48 17.87 -6.09
N ALA A 204 19.08 18.20 -4.95
CA ALA A 204 20.48 18.60 -4.85
C ALA A 204 21.38 17.48 -4.31
N GLN A 205 20.84 16.60 -3.47
CA GLN A 205 21.63 15.65 -2.67
C GLN A 205 21.35 14.18 -3.00
N GLY A 206 20.37 13.91 -3.85
CA GLY A 206 19.79 12.58 -4.03
C GLY A 206 18.87 12.19 -2.87
N CYS A 207 18.11 11.12 -3.06
CA CYS A 207 17.25 10.58 -2.01
C CYS A 207 18.07 10.04 -0.82
N PRO A 208 17.56 10.16 0.42
CA PRO A 208 18.19 9.54 1.56
C PRO A 208 18.24 8.02 1.38
N GLN A 209 19.13 7.37 2.14
CA GLN A 209 19.15 5.91 2.18
C GLN A 209 17.79 5.39 2.67
N MET A 210 17.22 4.46 1.93
CA MET A 210 15.98 3.78 2.30
C MET A 210 16.18 2.93 3.56
N TYR A 211 15.15 2.89 4.39
CA TYR A 211 15.00 1.88 5.42
C TYR A 211 14.65 0.53 4.76
N ASN A 212 14.96 -0.59 5.41
CA ASN A 212 14.54 -1.90 4.86
C ASN A 212 13.02 -2.05 4.87
N ASP A 213 12.39 -1.62 5.97
CA ASP A 213 10.95 -1.56 6.17
C ASP A 213 10.61 -0.49 7.25
N PRO A 214 9.33 -0.16 7.49
CA PRO A 214 8.93 0.88 8.45
C PRO A 214 9.44 0.68 9.88
N THR A 215 9.79 -0.55 10.29
CA THR A 215 10.27 -0.79 11.67
C THR A 215 11.63 -0.18 11.95
N GLU A 216 12.42 0.12 10.90
CA GLU A 216 13.71 0.80 11.03
C GLU A 216 13.60 2.34 11.05
N ASP A 217 12.42 2.90 10.73
CA ASP A 217 12.21 4.35 10.73
C ASP A 217 12.00 4.85 12.18
N PRO A 218 12.86 5.76 12.69
CA PRO A 218 12.72 6.31 14.03
C PRO A 218 11.39 7.01 14.29
N ARG A 219 10.69 7.48 13.25
CA ARG A 219 9.35 8.09 13.37
C ARG A 219 8.30 7.08 13.83
N MET A 220 8.51 5.79 13.59
CA MET A 220 7.57 4.71 13.92
C MET A 220 7.69 4.22 15.37
N GLN A 221 8.69 4.71 16.12
CA GLN A 221 9.03 4.25 17.47
C GLN A 221 8.43 5.13 18.59
N ARG A 222 7.36 5.87 18.31
CA ARG A 222 6.74 6.84 19.23
C ARG A 222 5.62 6.25 20.05
#